data_AF-A0AAW7HHE2-F1
#
_entry.id   AF-A0AAW7HHE2-F1
#
_cell.length_a   1.000
_cell.length_b   1.000
_cell.length_c   1.000
_cell.angle_alpha   90.00
_cell.angle_beta   90.00
_cell.angle_gamma   90.00
#
_symmetry.space_group_name_H-M   'P 1'
#
loop_
_entity.id
_entity.type
_entity.pdbx_description
1 polymer ?
#
loop_
_entity_poly.entity_id
_entity_poly.type
_entity_poly.pdbx_seq_one_letter_code
_entity_poly.pdbx_strand_id
1 'polypeptide(L)'
;MSADQDHSWAKILGGLTGRQLAAGLQQLLDRATEFDWPPPANVFRAMCLHVPGLPPIDQAWTEALMGKYSHEAVRVAAEATGTFDLRSAKHSDKALRQRFERNYAIVQRRAQNAQPLDGKIAQGIEHDSGMKAQLARSHQEARDLITAQNIPTDGQAARKLLLAKLGIRRERHA
;
A
#
# COMPACT_ATOMS: atom_id res chain seq x y z
N MET A 1 -14.75 -37.20 -11.92
CA MET A 1 -14.41 -37.16 -10.48
C MET A 1 -13.98 -35.75 -10.17
N SER A 2 -14.89 -34.94 -9.62
CA SER A 2 -14.58 -33.57 -9.20
C SER A 2 -13.82 -33.65 -7.88
N ALA A 3 -12.67 -33.00 -7.77
CA ALA A 3 -11.96 -32.92 -6.51
C ALA A 3 -12.86 -32.21 -5.48
N ASP A 4 -13.10 -32.86 -4.34
CA ASP A 4 -13.91 -32.32 -3.24
C ASP A 4 -13.34 -30.97 -2.78
N GLN A 5 -14.15 -29.92 -2.88
CA GLN A 5 -13.76 -28.55 -2.52
C GLN A 5 -13.62 -28.33 -1.00
N ASP A 6 -14.00 -29.32 -0.19
CA ASP A 6 -13.94 -29.28 1.28
C ASP A 6 -12.60 -29.74 1.89
N HIS A 7 -11.62 -30.11 1.06
CA HIS A 7 -10.32 -30.58 1.55
C HIS A 7 -9.40 -29.41 1.96
N SER A 8 -8.76 -29.51 3.15
CA SER A 8 -7.95 -28.44 3.75
C SER A 8 -6.90 -27.84 2.81
N TRP A 9 -6.38 -28.63 1.88
CA TRP A 9 -5.43 -28.22 0.84
C TRP A 9 -6.02 -27.25 -0.18
N ALA A 10 -7.25 -27.46 -0.65
CA ALA A 10 -7.90 -26.54 -1.59
C ALA A 10 -8.08 -25.15 -0.97
N LYS A 11 -8.42 -25.10 0.33
CA LYS A 11 -8.50 -23.85 1.09
C LYS A 11 -7.13 -23.20 1.31
N ILE A 12 -6.10 -23.98 1.64
CA ILE A 12 -4.75 -23.47 1.92
C ILE A 12 -4.06 -22.98 0.65
N LEU A 13 -4.21 -23.69 -0.46
CA LEU A 13 -3.64 -23.33 -1.76
C LEU A 13 -4.52 -22.37 -2.57
N GLY A 14 -5.70 -22.04 -2.05
CA GLY A 14 -6.61 -21.07 -2.66
C GLY A 14 -5.92 -19.74 -2.97
N GLY A 15 -6.18 -19.21 -4.16
CA GLY A 15 -5.60 -17.95 -4.65
C GLY A 15 -4.19 -18.06 -5.23
N LEU A 16 -3.57 -19.25 -5.24
CA LEU A 16 -2.35 -19.48 -6.00
C LEU A 16 -2.64 -19.62 -7.50
N THR A 17 -1.74 -19.10 -8.32
CA THR A 17 -1.78 -19.30 -9.77
C THR A 17 -1.17 -20.66 -10.15
N GLY A 18 -1.54 -21.20 -11.32
CA GLY A 18 -0.95 -22.45 -11.83
C GLY A 18 0.59 -22.39 -11.93
N ARG A 19 1.15 -21.20 -12.18
CA ARG A 19 2.60 -20.97 -12.22
C ARG A 19 3.26 -21.12 -10.84
N GLN A 20 2.61 -20.61 -9.79
CA GLN A 20 3.08 -20.75 -8.41
C GLN A 20 3.03 -22.21 -7.96
N LEU A 21 1.98 -22.93 -8.32
CA LEU A 21 1.89 -24.38 -8.07
C LEU A 21 3.01 -25.14 -8.79
N ALA A 22 3.29 -24.81 -10.06
CA ALA A 22 4.37 -25.43 -10.81
C ALA A 22 5.75 -25.15 -10.17
N ALA A 23 6.00 -23.91 -9.71
CA ALA A 23 7.24 -23.56 -9.01
C ALA A 23 7.40 -24.32 -7.68
N GLY A 24 6.31 -24.45 -6.91
CA GLY A 24 6.32 -25.22 -5.67
C GLY A 24 6.54 -26.72 -5.91
N LEU A 25 5.98 -27.28 -6.97
CA LEU A 25 6.23 -28.67 -7.38
C LEU A 25 7.70 -28.89 -7.77
N GLN A 26 8.31 -27.97 -8.53
CA GLN A 26 9.74 -28.08 -8.87
C GLN A 26 10.63 -28.03 -7.64
N GLN A 27 10.42 -27.06 -6.73
CA GLN A 27 11.17 -27.00 -5.46
C GLN A 27 11.00 -28.26 -4.61
N LEU A 28 9.81 -28.84 -4.63
CA LEU A 28 9.55 -30.05 -3.90
C LEU A 28 10.30 -31.24 -4.50
N LEU A 29 10.40 -31.33 -5.83
CA LEU A 29 11.20 -32.35 -6.50
C LEU A 29 12.69 -32.18 -6.20
N ASP A 30 13.19 -30.94 -6.21
CA ASP A 30 14.59 -30.63 -5.87
C ASP A 30 14.95 -31.03 -4.43
N ARG A 31 13.96 -30.99 -3.53
CA ARG A 31 14.10 -31.30 -2.10
C ARG A 31 13.39 -32.60 -1.72
N ALA A 32 13.17 -33.49 -2.68
CA ALA A 32 12.37 -34.71 -2.48
C ALA A 32 12.91 -35.62 -1.38
N THR A 33 14.21 -35.56 -1.08
CA THR A 33 14.85 -36.35 -0.02
C THR A 33 14.72 -35.72 1.37
N GLU A 34 14.29 -34.47 1.48
CA GLU A 34 14.16 -33.74 2.75
C GLU A 34 12.79 -33.89 3.41
N PHE A 35 11.78 -34.37 2.66
CA PHE A 35 10.41 -34.43 3.12
C PHE A 35 9.84 -35.85 3.02
N ASP A 36 9.13 -36.28 4.06
CA ASP A 36 8.18 -37.38 3.94
C ASP A 36 7.01 -36.91 3.07
N TRP A 37 6.79 -37.62 1.96
CA TRP A 37 5.82 -37.21 0.95
C TRP A 37 4.37 -37.59 1.33
N PRO A 38 3.40 -36.66 1.22
CA PRO A 38 3.53 -35.24 0.91
C PRO A 38 3.79 -34.37 2.16
N PRO A 39 4.54 -33.25 2.02
CA PRO A 39 4.75 -32.32 3.12
C PRO A 39 3.44 -31.64 3.54
N PRO A 40 3.37 -31.06 4.75
CA PRO A 40 2.20 -30.29 5.19
C PRO A 40 1.81 -29.17 4.21
N ALA A 41 0.50 -28.93 4.04
CA ALA A 41 -0.03 -27.99 3.06
C ALA A 41 0.52 -26.55 3.18
N ASN A 42 0.77 -26.08 4.40
CA ASN A 42 1.37 -24.77 4.68
C ASN A 42 2.83 -24.71 4.22
N VAL A 43 3.58 -25.80 4.38
CA VAL A 43 4.97 -25.92 3.93
C VAL A 43 5.01 -25.92 2.41
N PHE A 44 4.12 -26.68 1.75
CA PHE A 44 4.00 -26.66 0.29
C PHE A 44 3.60 -25.29 -0.24
N ARG A 45 2.64 -24.61 0.39
CA ARG A 45 2.25 -23.24 0.02
C ARG A 45 3.43 -22.27 0.08
N ALA A 46 4.30 -22.39 1.09
CA ALA A 46 5.49 -21.56 1.21
C ALA A 46 6.46 -21.79 0.03
N MET A 47 6.63 -23.04 -0.42
CA MET A 47 7.43 -23.36 -1.62
C MET A 47 6.84 -22.75 -2.89
N CYS A 48 5.51 -22.81 -3.06
CA CYS A 48 4.81 -22.18 -4.19
C CYS A 48 5.02 -20.65 -4.28
N LEU A 49 5.25 -20.00 -3.14
CA LEU A 49 5.46 -18.54 -3.03
C LEU A 49 6.93 -18.15 -2.98
N HIS A 50 7.85 -19.12 -2.92
CA HIS A 50 9.26 -18.83 -2.90
C HIS A 50 9.74 -18.44 -4.30
N VAL A 51 10.42 -17.30 -4.39
CA VAL A 51 11.08 -16.83 -5.60
C VAL A 51 12.58 -17.05 -5.40
N PRO A 52 13.25 -17.84 -6.24
CA PRO A 52 14.69 -18.09 -6.12
C PRO A 52 15.49 -16.79 -6.10
N GLY A 53 16.47 -16.69 -5.20
CA GLY A 53 17.39 -15.55 -5.12
C GLY A 53 16.86 -14.31 -4.39
N LEU A 54 15.63 -14.34 -3.86
CA LEU A 54 15.05 -13.22 -3.15
C LEU A 54 15.51 -13.19 -1.68
N PRO A 55 16.27 -12.18 -1.22
CA PRO A 55 16.79 -12.17 0.15
C PRO A 55 15.70 -11.93 1.20
N PRO A 56 15.90 -12.39 2.45
CA PRO A 56 15.01 -12.04 3.56
C PRO A 56 15.06 -10.52 3.84
N ILE A 57 14.01 -10.00 4.48
CA ILE A 57 13.82 -8.55 4.64
C ILE A 57 14.97 -7.86 5.38
N ASP A 58 15.52 -8.48 6.44
CA ASP A 58 16.62 -7.88 7.21
C ASP A 58 17.92 -7.78 6.38
N GLN A 59 18.17 -8.79 5.54
CA GLN A 59 19.30 -8.75 4.60
C GLN A 59 19.05 -7.71 3.51
N ALA A 60 17.86 -7.69 2.91
CA ALA A 60 17.48 -6.70 1.90
C ALA A 60 17.59 -5.27 2.42
N TRP A 61 17.22 -5.03 3.70
CA TRP A 61 17.36 -3.73 4.35
C TRP A 61 18.83 -3.32 4.50
N THR A 62 19.67 -4.24 4.93
CA THR A 62 21.12 -4.00 5.06
C THR A 62 21.75 -3.69 3.70
N GLU A 63 21.41 -4.47 2.68
CA GLU A 63 21.82 -4.24 1.28
C GLU A 63 21.37 -2.88 0.76
N ALA A 64 20.13 -2.48 1.08
CA ALA A 64 19.58 -1.19 0.70
C ALA A 64 20.33 0.00 1.32
N LEU A 65 20.71 -0.10 2.60
CA LEU A 65 21.53 0.90 3.28
C LEU A 65 22.96 0.96 2.73
N MET A 66 23.54 -0.19 2.38
CA MET A 66 24.88 -0.26 1.78
C MET A 66 24.92 0.18 0.30
N GLY A 67 23.76 0.25 -0.36
CA GLY A 67 23.67 0.51 -1.80
C GLY A 67 24.26 -0.61 -2.67
N LYS A 68 24.37 -1.84 -2.14
CA LYS A 68 24.87 -3.02 -2.84
C LYS A 68 23.77 -4.07 -2.88
N TYR A 69 23.23 -4.33 -4.06
CA TYR A 69 22.04 -5.16 -4.23
C TYR A 69 22.40 -6.55 -4.74
N SER A 70 22.02 -7.59 -4.00
CA SER A 70 22.16 -8.99 -4.44
C SER A 70 21.08 -9.39 -5.45
N HIS A 71 19.93 -8.72 -5.42
CA HIS A 71 18.78 -9.04 -6.24
C HIS A 71 18.10 -7.76 -6.77
N GLU A 72 17.57 -7.81 -7.99
CA GLU A 72 16.91 -6.66 -8.62
C GLU A 72 15.72 -6.16 -7.78
N ALA A 73 15.00 -7.06 -7.13
CA ALA A 73 13.92 -6.68 -6.22
C ALA A 73 14.35 -5.74 -5.09
N VAL A 74 15.57 -5.90 -4.56
CA VAL A 74 16.12 -5.02 -3.51
C VAL A 74 16.46 -3.66 -4.11
N ARG A 75 17.05 -3.63 -5.31
CA ARG A 75 17.34 -2.40 -6.05
C ARG A 75 16.07 -1.58 -6.30
N VAL A 76 15.03 -2.20 -6.86
CA VAL A 76 13.76 -1.54 -7.17
C VAL A 76 13.07 -1.04 -5.89
N ALA A 77 13.09 -1.83 -4.82
CA ALA A 77 12.54 -1.41 -3.53
C ALA A 77 13.32 -0.23 -2.92
N ALA A 78 14.65 -0.22 -3.06
CA ALA A 78 15.50 0.88 -2.59
C ALA A 78 15.24 2.16 -3.40
N GLU A 79 15.14 2.05 -4.72
CA GLU A 79 14.81 3.16 -5.62
C GLU A 79 13.45 3.79 -5.30
N ALA A 80 12.43 2.96 -5.05
CA ALA A 80 11.11 3.43 -4.65
C ALA A 80 11.05 4.05 -3.25
N THR A 81 11.99 3.67 -2.37
CA THR A 81 12.09 4.22 -1.01
C THR A 81 12.84 5.56 -0.99
N GLY A 82 13.79 5.74 -1.90
CA GLY A 82 14.65 6.93 -1.99
C GLY A 82 16.11 6.59 -1.69
N THR A 83 16.93 6.48 -2.72
CA THR A 83 18.35 6.09 -2.59
C THR A 83 19.22 7.13 -1.88
N PHE A 84 18.77 8.39 -1.84
CA PHE A 84 19.43 9.45 -1.09
C PHE A 84 19.17 9.30 0.41
N ASP A 85 17.90 9.14 0.79
CA ASP A 85 17.49 8.94 2.18
C ASP A 85 18.19 7.71 2.77
N LEU A 86 18.19 6.59 2.03
CA LEU A 86 18.86 5.35 2.42
C LEU A 86 20.37 5.50 2.66
N ARG A 87 21.07 6.32 1.87
CA ARG A 87 22.52 6.56 2.02
C ARG A 87 22.86 7.39 3.26
N SER A 88 21.95 8.27 3.66
CA SER A 88 22.11 9.12 4.86
C SER A 88 21.56 8.48 6.14
N ALA A 89 20.78 7.40 6.00
CA ALA A 89 20.06 6.78 7.10
C ALA A 89 20.94 5.89 7.98
N LYS A 90 20.53 5.78 9.24
CA LYS A 90 21.07 4.79 10.19
C LYS A 90 20.17 3.56 10.19
N HIS A 91 20.74 2.41 10.56
CA HIS A 91 19.96 1.17 10.76
C HIS A 91 18.79 1.31 11.74
N SER A 92 18.84 2.30 12.65
CA SER A 92 17.81 2.57 13.65
C SER A 92 16.63 3.42 13.15
N ASP A 93 16.65 3.90 11.90
CA ASP A 93 15.57 4.72 11.34
C ASP A 93 14.33 3.87 11.05
N LYS A 94 13.41 3.84 12.02
CA LYS A 94 12.20 3.00 11.97
C LYS A 94 11.23 3.45 10.87
N ALA A 95 11.11 4.75 10.62
CA ALA A 95 10.18 5.27 9.62
C ALA A 95 10.65 4.91 8.21
N LEU A 96 11.94 5.09 7.94
CA LEU A 96 12.51 4.72 6.65
C LEU A 96 12.50 3.21 6.43
N ARG A 97 12.80 2.43 7.48
CA ARG A 97 12.69 0.96 7.44
C ARG A 97 11.28 0.50 7.11
N GLN A 98 10.24 1.07 7.73
CA GLN A 98 8.84 0.71 7.43
C GLN A 98 8.46 1.00 5.97
N ARG A 99 8.92 2.13 5.41
CA ARG A 99 8.72 2.47 4.00
C ARG A 99 9.40 1.45 3.08
N PHE A 100 10.64 1.10 3.39
CA PHE A 100 11.38 0.07 2.66
C PHE A 100 10.69 -1.29 2.74
N GLU A 101 10.29 -1.74 3.93
CA GLU A 101 9.60 -3.02 4.15
C GLU A 101 8.32 -3.11 3.31
N ARG A 102 7.52 -2.03 3.30
CA ARG A 102 6.32 -1.93 2.45
C ARG A 102 6.66 -2.05 0.97
N ASN A 103 7.64 -1.27 0.49
CA ASN A 103 8.03 -1.27 -0.91
C ASN A 103 8.58 -2.65 -1.32
N TYR A 104 9.43 -3.24 -0.50
CA TYR A 104 9.98 -4.57 -0.72
C TYR A 104 8.88 -5.62 -0.80
N ALA A 105 7.93 -5.65 0.14
CA ALA A 105 6.81 -6.58 0.11
C ALA A 105 5.96 -6.48 -1.18
N ILE A 106 5.79 -5.27 -1.73
CA ILE A 106 5.10 -5.07 -3.02
C ILE A 106 5.90 -5.69 -4.16
N VAL A 107 7.22 -5.47 -4.19
CA VAL A 107 8.10 -6.04 -5.22
C VAL A 107 8.18 -7.56 -5.10
N GLN A 108 8.23 -8.11 -3.88
CA GLN A 108 8.18 -9.56 -3.65
C GLN A 108 6.90 -10.17 -4.23
N ARG A 109 5.73 -9.55 -4.00
CA ARG A 109 4.46 -10.01 -4.58
C ARG A 109 4.45 -9.94 -6.10
N ARG A 110 5.07 -8.92 -6.69
CA ARG A 110 5.21 -8.82 -8.16
C ARG A 110 6.11 -9.91 -8.71
N ALA A 111 7.24 -10.17 -8.06
CA ALA A 111 8.14 -11.27 -8.41
C ALA A 111 7.40 -12.63 -8.36
N GLN A 112 6.63 -12.87 -7.29
CA GLN A 112 5.81 -14.07 -7.11
C GLN A 112 4.73 -14.24 -8.19
N ASN A 113 4.24 -13.14 -8.74
CA ASN A 113 3.23 -13.13 -9.80
C ASN A 113 3.83 -13.02 -11.21
N ALA A 114 5.17 -13.09 -11.34
CA ALA A 114 5.90 -12.87 -12.58
C ALA A 114 5.54 -11.55 -13.30
N GLN A 115 5.20 -10.52 -12.51
CA GLN A 115 4.94 -9.18 -12.99
C GLN A 115 6.25 -8.40 -13.09
N PRO A 116 6.34 -7.39 -13.98
CA PRO A 116 7.50 -6.52 -14.06
C PRO A 116 7.82 -5.89 -12.70
N LEU A 117 9.06 -6.03 -12.24
CA LEU A 117 9.50 -5.47 -10.96
C LEU A 117 9.47 -3.94 -11.01
N ASP A 118 9.88 -3.36 -12.14
CA ASP A 118 9.97 -1.91 -12.44
C ASP A 118 8.61 -1.21 -12.67
N GLY A 119 7.49 -1.87 -12.35
CA GLY A 119 6.21 -1.15 -12.30
C GLY A 119 6.32 0.01 -11.29
N LYS A 120 5.79 1.20 -11.60
CA LYS A 120 5.75 2.29 -10.60
C LYS A 120 5.12 1.77 -9.30
N ILE A 121 5.86 1.80 -8.20
CA ILE A 121 5.29 1.50 -6.88
C ILE A 121 4.50 2.73 -6.49
N ALA A 122 3.18 2.60 -6.36
CA ALA A 122 2.35 3.69 -5.90
C ALA A 122 2.84 4.11 -4.50
N GLN A 123 3.47 5.28 -4.43
CA GLN A 123 3.77 5.95 -3.17
C GLN A 123 2.41 6.16 -2.51
N GLY A 124 2.18 5.47 -1.40
CA GLY A 124 0.96 5.66 -0.64
C GLY A 124 0.92 7.11 -0.21
N ILE A 125 -0.26 7.73 -0.29
CA ILE A 125 -0.50 9.05 0.31
C ILE A 125 -0.35 8.85 1.83
N GLU A 126 0.88 8.93 2.34
CA GLU A 126 1.17 8.86 3.76
C GLU A 126 0.65 10.14 4.39
N HIS A 127 -0.39 10.00 5.22
CA HIS A 127 -1.00 10.98 6.12
C HIS A 127 -0.37 12.38 6.07
N ASP A 128 -0.70 13.13 5.01
CA ASP A 128 -0.17 14.47 4.80
C ASP A 128 -0.85 15.44 5.77
N SER A 129 -0.26 15.57 6.95
CA SER A 129 -0.64 16.57 7.95
C SER A 129 -0.57 17.99 7.39
N GLY A 130 0.23 18.21 6.34
CA GLY A 130 0.30 19.46 5.59
C GLY A 130 -1.02 19.76 4.89
N MET A 131 -1.61 18.79 4.21
CA MET A 131 -2.90 18.98 3.52
C MET A 131 -4.04 19.25 4.51
N LYS A 132 -4.09 18.52 5.64
CA LYS A 132 -5.07 18.81 6.70
C LYS A 132 -4.89 20.21 7.29
N ALA A 133 -3.64 20.64 7.53
CA ALA A 133 -3.33 21.97 8.03
C ALA A 133 -3.67 23.08 7.02
N GLN A 134 -3.45 22.84 5.72
CA GLN A 134 -3.77 23.76 4.65
C GLN A 134 -5.28 23.87 4.44
N LEU A 135 -6.01 22.76 4.50
CA LEU A 135 -7.47 22.73 4.45
C LEU A 135 -8.09 23.45 5.66
N ALA A 136 -7.53 23.23 6.87
CA ALA A 136 -7.97 23.93 8.07
C ALA A 136 -7.75 25.45 7.98
N ARG A 137 -6.60 25.89 7.46
CA ARG A 137 -6.33 27.32 7.21
C ARG A 137 -7.29 27.91 6.18
N SER A 138 -7.52 27.22 5.06
CA SER A 138 -8.46 27.66 4.03
C SER A 138 -9.90 27.79 4.56
N HIS A 139 -10.35 26.85 5.40
CA HIS A 139 -11.66 26.96 6.04
C HIS A 139 -11.74 28.11 7.04
N GLN A 140 -10.65 28.41 7.75
CA GLN A 140 -10.59 29.54 8.66
C GLN A 140 -10.64 30.88 7.90
N GLU A 141 -9.83 31.03 6.85
CA GLU A 141 -9.84 32.20 5.98
C GLU A 141 -11.22 32.44 5.34
N ALA A 142 -11.90 31.38 4.90
CA ALA A 142 -13.25 31.48 4.36
C ALA A 142 -14.26 31.96 5.41
N ARG A 143 -14.14 31.52 6.67
CA ARG A 143 -14.98 32.00 7.78
C ARG A 143 -14.70 33.46 8.12
N ASP A 144 -13.43 33.85 8.16
CA ASP A 144 -13.02 35.22 8.48
C ASP A 144 -13.53 36.20 7.39
N LEU A 145 -13.52 35.80 6.12
CA LEU A 145 -14.10 36.57 5.01
C LEU A 145 -15.64 36.69 5.09
N ILE A 146 -16.33 35.65 5.55
CA ILE A 146 -17.79 35.67 5.77
C ILE A 146 -18.14 36.64 6.91
N THR A 147 -17.36 36.61 8.00
CA THR A 147 -17.52 37.54 9.13
C THR A 147 -17.21 38.99 8.71
N ALA A 148 -16.13 39.23 7.97
CA ALA A 148 -15.76 40.57 7.50
C ALA A 148 -16.82 41.20 6.56
N GLN A 149 -17.56 40.38 5.81
CA GLN A 149 -18.61 40.83 4.91
C GLN A 149 -19.99 40.95 5.59
N ASN A 150 -20.07 40.79 6.91
CA ASN A 150 -21.32 40.81 7.69
C ASN A 150 -22.40 39.86 7.11
N ILE A 151 -21.98 38.72 6.55
CA ILE A 151 -22.91 37.75 5.98
C ILE A 151 -23.49 36.92 7.15
N PRO A 152 -24.83 36.88 7.33
CA PRO A 152 -25.43 36.14 8.42
C PRO A 152 -25.11 34.65 8.33
N THR A 153 -24.66 34.05 9.43
CA THR A 153 -24.37 32.61 9.52
C THR A 153 -25.61 31.78 9.86
N ASP A 154 -26.72 32.43 10.22
CA ASP A 154 -28.02 31.79 10.42
C ASP A 154 -28.80 31.72 9.10
N GLY A 155 -29.37 30.54 8.81
CA GLY A 155 -30.05 30.28 7.54
C GLY A 155 -31.30 31.13 7.31
N GLN A 156 -32.04 31.49 8.37
CA GLN A 156 -33.22 32.35 8.24
C GLN A 156 -32.80 33.81 7.97
N ALA A 157 -31.78 34.30 8.67
CA ALA A 157 -31.22 35.63 8.46
C ALA A 157 -30.60 35.77 7.07
N ALA A 158 -29.84 34.77 6.60
CA ALA A 158 -29.26 34.74 5.26
C ALA A 158 -30.35 34.78 4.17
N ARG A 159 -31.44 34.00 4.35
CA ARG A 159 -32.59 34.00 3.44
C ARG A 159 -33.30 35.35 3.41
N LYS A 160 -33.52 36.00 4.56
CA LYS A 160 -34.12 37.34 4.63
C LYS A 160 -33.27 38.38 3.90
N LEU A 161 -31.96 38.38 4.14
CA LEU A 161 -31.02 39.28 3.47
C LEU A 161 -31.01 39.07 1.95
N LEU A 162 -31.00 37.81 1.51
CA LEU A 162 -31.04 37.47 0.09
C LEU A 162 -32.33 37.94 -0.58
N LEU A 163 -33.48 37.69 0.05
CA LEU A 163 -34.79 38.13 -0.46
C LEU A 163 -34.88 39.66 -0.53
N ALA A 164 -34.32 40.37 0.45
CA ALA A 164 -34.23 41.83 0.43
C ALA A 164 -33.33 42.34 -0.70
N LYS A 165 -32.15 41.74 -0.91
CA LYS A 165 -31.23 42.12 -2.00
C LYS A 165 -31.80 41.85 -3.40
N LEU A 166 -32.58 40.78 -3.55
CA LEU A 166 -33.21 40.39 -4.81
C LEU A 166 -34.55 41.10 -5.07
N GLY A 167 -35.03 41.94 -4.13
CA GLY A 167 -36.30 42.66 -4.26
C GLY A 167 -37.54 41.77 -4.25
N ILE A 168 -37.43 40.52 -3.79
CA ILE A 168 -38.52 39.54 -3.82
C ILE A 168 -39.32 39.63 -2.52
N ARG A 169 -40.54 40.16 -2.60
CA ARG A 169 -41.52 40.09 -1.51
C ARG A 169 -42.37 38.82 -1.66
N ARG A 170 -42.17 37.84 -0.78
CA ARG A 170 -43.13 36.74 -0.62
C ARG A 170 -44.19 37.20 0.37
N GLU A 171 -45.30 37.72 -0.15
CA GLU A 171 -46.49 37.96 0.66
C GLU A 171 -47.03 36.61 1.13
N ARG A 172 -47.37 36.50 2.43
CA ARG A 172 -48.10 35.33 2.95
C ARG A 172 -49.49 35.40 2.35
N HIS A 173 -49.77 34.57 1.35
CA HIS A 173 -51.15 34.14 1.14
C HIS A 173 -51.53 33.28 2.35
N ALA A 174 -52.54 33.77 3.07
CA ALA A 174 -53.18 33.09 4.20
C ALA A 174 -53.88 31.80 3.75
#